data_AF-A0A323UKZ1-F1
#
_entry.id   AF-A0A323UKZ1-F1
#
_cell.length_a   1.000
_cell.length_b   1.000
_cell.length_c   1.000
_cell.angle_alpha   90.00
_cell.angle_beta   90.00
_cell.angle_gamma   90.00
#
_symmetry.space_group_name_H-M   'P 1'
#
loop_
_entity.id
_entity.type
_entity.pdbx_description
1 polymer ?
#
loop_
_entity_poly.entity_id
_entity_poly.type
_entity_poly.pdbx_seq_one_letter_code
_entity_poly.pdbx_strand_id
1 'polypeptide(L)'
;MTLGSERRAKAVARRVLRLLRRLKLEATLDGNGVHATIRQAAFDMGGMLAAIDEEIAAFQAERIHPKEVDEILAISSRERRRWTKDGRLPTSGHTSFRSGKNSVFLVLYPPARITALAHRPEQIEAWRRADAASAPGSNNISTA
;
A
#
# COMPACT_ATOMS: atom_id res chain seq x y z
N MET A 1 3.28 9.72 1.98
CA MET A 1 2.75 8.97 3.15
C MET A 1 1.93 7.73 2.77
N THR A 2 0.89 7.82 1.93
CA THR A 2 -0.02 6.68 1.67
C THR A 2 -0.21 6.32 0.19
N LEU A 3 0.38 7.10 -0.71
CA LEU A 3 0.26 6.94 -2.18
C LEU A 3 -1.21 6.89 -2.65
N GLY A 4 -2.11 7.62 -1.97
CA GLY A 4 -3.53 7.63 -2.27
C GLY A 4 -4.31 6.42 -1.73
N SER A 5 -3.67 5.45 -1.08
CA SER A 5 -4.36 4.29 -0.49
C SER A 5 -5.01 4.64 0.84
N GLU A 6 -6.33 4.50 0.90
CA GLU A 6 -7.12 4.63 2.13
C GLU A 6 -6.75 3.54 3.14
N ARG A 7 -6.45 2.32 2.66
CA ARG A 7 -5.98 1.22 3.53
C ARG A 7 -4.69 1.59 4.25
N ARG A 8 -3.72 2.18 3.53
CA ARG A 8 -2.47 2.64 4.12
C ARG A 8 -2.69 3.81 5.08
N ALA A 9 -3.59 4.73 4.75
CA ALA A 9 -3.96 5.84 5.65
C ALA A 9 -4.51 5.32 6.99
N LYS A 10 -5.46 4.38 6.94
CA LYS A 10 -6.01 3.74 8.15
C LYS A 10 -4.95 2.94 8.91
N ALA A 11 -4.04 2.27 8.21
CA ALA A 11 -2.98 1.48 8.82
C ALA A 11 -1.98 2.36 9.60
N VAL A 12 -1.50 3.45 9.00
CA VAL A 12 -0.57 4.38 9.68
C VAL A 12 -1.24 5.08 10.85
N ALA A 13 -2.50 5.52 10.71
CA ALA A 13 -3.24 6.14 11.81
C ALA A 13 -3.39 5.19 13.00
N ARG A 14 -3.74 3.92 12.76
CA ARG A 14 -3.78 2.90 13.83
C ARG A 14 -2.41 2.65 14.45
N ARG A 15 -1.33 2.82 13.70
CA ARG A 15 0.03 2.60 14.17
C ARG A 15 0.48 3.73 15.09
N VAL A 16 0.26 4.97 14.68
CA VAL A 16 0.46 6.16 15.52
C VAL A 16 -0.40 6.08 16.78
N LEU A 17 -1.68 5.69 16.67
CA LEU A 17 -2.55 5.48 17.83
C LEU A 17 -1.94 4.50 18.85
N ARG A 18 -1.41 3.37 18.38
CA ARG A 18 -0.75 2.38 19.26
C ARG A 18 0.51 2.94 19.91
N LEU A 19 1.31 3.71 19.17
CA LEU A 19 2.49 4.39 19.70
C LEU A 19 2.11 5.34 20.83
N LEU A 20 1.13 6.22 20.61
CA LEU A 20 0.69 7.19 21.62
C LEU A 20 0.13 6.50 22.88
N ARG A 21 -0.62 5.40 22.72
CA ARG A 21 -1.08 4.58 23.85
C ARG A 21 0.07 3.93 24.61
N ARG A 22 1.14 3.51 23.92
CA ARG A 22 2.36 2.98 24.55
C ARG A 22 3.09 4.06 25.36
N LEU A 23 3.01 5.32 24.93
CA LEU A 23 3.48 6.48 25.69
C LEU A 23 2.52 6.90 26.83
N LYS A 24 1.50 6.08 27.14
CA LYS A 24 0.50 6.31 28.18
C LYS A 24 -0.32 7.59 27.99
N LEU A 25 -0.50 8.02 26.74
CA LEU A 25 -1.37 9.13 26.39
C LEU A 25 -2.81 8.66 26.20
N GLU A 26 -3.76 9.50 26.60
CA GLU A 26 -5.16 9.33 26.25
C GLU A 26 -5.32 9.61 24.76
N ALA A 27 -5.36 8.55 23.94
CA ALA A 27 -5.42 8.67 22.49
C ALA A 27 -6.59 7.91 21.85
N THR A 28 -7.25 8.59 20.91
CA THR A 28 -8.40 8.12 20.14
C THR A 28 -8.14 8.29 18.64
N LEU A 29 -8.88 7.52 17.83
CA LEU A 29 -8.90 7.64 16.38
C LEU A 29 -10.34 7.86 15.97
N ASP A 30 -10.60 8.92 15.22
CA ASP A 30 -11.90 9.25 14.64
C ASP A 30 -11.79 9.51 13.13
N GLY A 31 -12.81 10.14 12.54
CA GLY A 31 -12.84 10.45 11.11
C GLY A 31 -11.83 11.52 10.68
N ASN A 32 -11.30 12.31 11.62
CA ASN A 32 -10.37 13.41 11.36
C ASN A 32 -8.91 13.02 11.63
N GLY A 33 -8.67 11.96 12.40
CA GLY A 33 -7.34 11.40 12.58
C GLY A 33 -7.11 10.89 13.99
N VAL A 34 -5.84 10.89 14.39
CA VAL A 34 -5.43 10.48 15.73
C VAL A 34 -5.40 11.71 16.63
N HIS A 35 -6.18 11.68 17.70
CA HIS A 35 -6.21 12.70 18.74
C HIS A 35 -5.55 12.16 20.00
N ALA A 36 -4.72 12.96 20.66
CA ALA A 36 -4.13 12.62 21.95
C ALA A 36 -4.16 13.79 22.92
N THR A 37 -4.45 13.49 24.18
CA THR A 37 -4.44 14.47 25.29
C THR A 37 -3.27 14.19 26.21
N ILE A 38 -2.49 15.24 26.50
CA ILE A 38 -1.37 15.22 27.42
C ILE A 38 -1.81 15.95 28.70
N ARG A 39 -1.87 15.24 29.83
CA ARG A 39 -2.23 15.80 31.15
C ARG A 39 -1.03 16.00 32.08
N GLN A 40 0.18 15.94 31.54
CA GLN A 40 1.42 15.94 32.30
C GLN A 40 2.10 17.32 32.18
N ALA A 41 2.50 17.91 33.31
CA ALA A 41 3.12 19.23 33.33
C ALA A 41 4.53 19.25 32.71
N ALA A 42 5.28 18.15 32.86
CA ALA A 42 6.55 17.93 32.20
C ALA A 42 6.38 16.74 31.24
N PHE A 43 6.18 17.04 29.95
CA PHE A 43 6.07 16.05 28.90
C PHE A 43 7.08 16.35 27.79
N ASP A 44 7.84 15.34 27.38
CA ASP A 44 8.78 15.47 26.27
C ASP A 44 8.04 15.46 24.92
N MET A 45 7.57 16.63 24.52
CA MET A 45 6.89 16.81 23.24
C MET A 45 7.82 16.56 22.05
N GLY A 46 9.10 16.92 22.17
CA GLY A 46 10.09 16.71 21.11
C GLY A 46 10.33 15.23 20.85
N GLY A 47 10.57 14.45 21.91
CA GLY A 47 10.74 13.00 21.82
C GLY A 47 9.50 12.29 21.29
N MET A 48 8.29 12.74 21.67
CA MET A 48 7.05 12.20 21.10
C MET A 48 6.95 12.44 19.59
N LEU A 49 7.21 13.68 19.13
CA LEU A 49 7.14 14.01 17.70
C LEU A 49 8.17 13.21 16.90
N ALA A 50 9.41 13.11 17.40
CA ALA A 50 10.45 12.30 16.78
C ALA A 50 10.04 10.82 16.67
N ALA A 51 9.43 10.25 17.72
CA ALA A 51 8.94 8.87 17.69
C ALA A 51 7.80 8.67 16.67
N ILE A 52 6.92 9.66 16.51
CA ILE A 52 5.87 9.63 15.48
C ILE A 52 6.49 9.65 14.08
N ASP A 53 7.44 10.54 13.84
CA ASP A 53 8.14 10.66 12.55
C ASP A 53 8.87 9.36 12.19
N GLU A 54 9.58 8.77 13.15
CA GLU A 54 10.25 7.47 12.98
C GLU A 54 9.24 6.36 12.65
N GLU A 55 8.12 6.29 13.37
CA GLU A 55 7.09 5.27 13.13
C GLU A 55 6.43 5.44 11.74
N ILE A 56 6.21 6.68 11.30
CA ILE A 56 5.71 6.98 9.96
C ILE A 56 6.75 6.61 8.89
N ALA A 57 8.02 6.94 9.10
CA ALA A 57 9.10 6.59 8.18
C ALA A 57 9.27 5.07 8.06
N ALA A 58 9.26 4.36 9.18
CA ALA A 58 9.29 2.90 9.22
C ALA A 58 8.11 2.29 8.44
N PHE A 59 6.89 2.80 8.64
CA PHE A 59 5.70 2.35 7.91
C PHE A 59 5.81 2.58 6.40
N GLN A 60 6.43 3.69 5.96
CA GLN A 60 6.64 3.96 4.53
C GLN A 60 7.61 2.96 3.87
N ALA A 61 8.57 2.44 4.63
CA ALA A 61 9.52 1.44 4.16
C ALA A 61 8.93 0.00 4.13
N GLU A 62 7.76 -0.21 4.74
CA GLU A 62 7.13 -1.54 4.76
C GLU A 62 6.67 -1.99 3.37
N ARG A 63 6.71 -3.31 3.18
CA ARG A 63 6.21 -3.95 1.96
C ARG A 63 4.72 -3.68 1.79
N ILE A 64 4.31 -3.49 0.55
CA ILE A 64 2.94 -3.13 0.19
C ILE A 64 2.13 -4.38 -0.11
N HIS A 65 0.92 -4.45 0.44
CA HIS A 65 0.01 -5.59 0.24
C HIS A 65 -0.71 -5.52 -1.11
N PRO A 66 -1.18 -6.65 -1.66
CA PRO A 66 -1.86 -6.69 -2.95
C PRO A 66 -3.03 -5.70 -3.08
N LYS A 67 -3.86 -5.58 -2.03
CA LYS A 67 -5.03 -4.68 -2.02
C LYS A 67 -4.67 -3.21 -1.91
N GLU A 68 -3.48 -2.89 -1.41
CA GLU A 68 -2.95 -1.54 -1.41
C GLU A 68 -2.40 -1.21 -2.80
N VAL A 69 -1.71 -2.14 -3.46
CA VAL A 69 -1.25 -1.95 -4.84
C VAL A 69 -2.40 -1.67 -5.81
N ASP A 70 -3.52 -2.40 -5.69
CA ASP A 70 -4.71 -2.16 -6.51
C ASP A 70 -5.22 -0.71 -6.36
N GLU A 71 -5.24 -0.18 -5.14
CA GLU A 71 -5.63 1.21 -4.86
C GLU A 71 -4.60 2.21 -5.38
N ILE A 72 -3.33 2.01 -5.05
CA ILE A 72 -2.24 2.94 -5.36
C ILE A 72 -2.06 3.13 -6.86
N LEU A 73 -2.15 2.03 -7.63
CA LEU A 73 -1.94 2.06 -9.07
C LEU A 73 -3.26 2.20 -9.84
N ALA A 74 -4.41 2.29 -9.16
CA ALA A 74 -5.74 2.29 -9.76
C ALA A 74 -5.93 1.13 -10.78
N ILE A 75 -5.58 -0.08 -10.36
CA ILE A 75 -5.63 -1.29 -11.20
C ILE A 75 -6.52 -2.36 -10.57
N SER A 76 -7.09 -3.21 -11.42
CA SER A 76 -7.87 -4.36 -10.97
C SER A 76 -6.97 -5.46 -10.40
N SER A 77 -7.53 -6.28 -9.50
CA SER A 77 -6.84 -7.47 -9.01
C SER A 77 -6.44 -8.46 -10.13
N ARG A 78 -7.13 -8.43 -11.29
CA ARG A 78 -6.81 -9.26 -12.46
C ARG A 78 -5.56 -8.73 -13.17
N GLU A 79 -5.51 -7.43 -13.43
CA GLU A 79 -4.32 -6.76 -14.00
C GLU A 79 -3.11 -6.98 -13.13
N ARG A 80 -3.22 -6.73 -11.81
CA ARG A 80 -2.15 -6.99 -10.85
C ARG A 80 -1.63 -8.43 -10.97
N ARG A 81 -2.52 -9.44 -10.92
CA ARG A 81 -2.09 -10.86 -11.02
C ARG A 81 -1.39 -11.17 -12.34
N ARG A 82 -1.91 -10.64 -13.46
CA ARG A 82 -1.29 -10.80 -14.78
C ARG A 82 0.11 -10.20 -14.79
N TRP A 83 0.23 -8.94 -14.41
CA TRP A 83 1.49 -8.19 -14.42
C TRP A 83 2.51 -8.69 -13.41
N THR A 84 2.06 -9.28 -12.30
CA THR A 84 2.95 -10.00 -11.39
C THR A 84 3.47 -11.28 -12.04
N LYS A 85 2.62 -12.04 -12.74
CA LYS A 85 2.99 -13.32 -13.37
C LYS A 85 3.96 -13.12 -14.54
N ASP A 86 3.77 -12.08 -15.34
CA ASP A 86 4.62 -11.77 -16.50
C ASP A 86 5.85 -10.91 -16.16
N GLY A 87 6.02 -10.53 -14.90
CA GLY A 87 7.21 -9.83 -14.40
C GLY A 87 7.19 -8.31 -14.55
N ARG A 88 6.15 -7.72 -15.16
CA ARG A 88 5.99 -6.26 -15.24
C ARG A 88 5.89 -5.60 -13.87
N LEU A 89 5.19 -6.26 -12.93
CA LEU A 89 5.01 -5.78 -11.57
C LEU A 89 5.97 -6.52 -10.61
N PRO A 90 7.04 -5.85 -10.13
CA PRO A 90 8.07 -6.52 -9.33
C PRO A 90 7.55 -6.90 -7.94
N THR A 91 8.00 -8.04 -7.44
CA THR A 91 7.65 -8.55 -6.10
C THR A 91 8.85 -8.51 -5.16
N SER A 92 8.59 -8.60 -3.85
CA SER A 92 9.62 -8.52 -2.80
C SER A 92 9.55 -9.68 -1.79
N GLY A 93 8.90 -10.77 -2.20
CA GLY A 93 8.64 -11.94 -1.38
C GLY A 93 7.16 -12.14 -1.06
N HIS A 94 6.90 -12.95 -0.04
CA HIS A 94 5.56 -13.37 0.34
C HIS A 94 5.35 -13.28 1.84
N THR A 95 4.10 -13.16 2.27
CA THR A 95 3.67 -13.36 3.64
C THR A 95 2.56 -14.40 3.67
N SER A 96 2.43 -15.11 4.78
CA SER A 96 1.36 -16.07 4.97
C SER A 96 0.60 -15.77 6.25
N PHE A 97 -0.71 -15.91 6.22
CA PHE A 97 -1.55 -15.85 7.41
C PHE A 97 -2.54 -17.01 7.42
N ARG A 98 -3.01 -17.37 8.61
CA ARG A 98 -3.99 -18.45 8.79
C ARG A 98 -5.38 -17.90 8.62
N SER A 99 -6.19 -18.60 7.82
CA SER A 99 -7.63 -18.38 7.67
C SER A 99 -8.33 -19.69 8.03
N GLY A 100 -8.69 -19.83 9.31
CA GLY A 100 -9.15 -21.10 9.88
C GLY A 100 -8.06 -22.17 9.76
N LYS A 101 -8.38 -23.29 9.10
CA LYS A 101 -7.45 -24.41 8.86
C LYS A 101 -6.46 -24.16 7.72
N ASN A 102 -6.71 -23.16 6.87
CA ASN A 102 -5.93 -22.92 5.66
C ASN A 102 -4.85 -21.86 5.87
N SER A 103 -3.70 -22.02 5.21
CA SER A 103 -2.69 -20.96 5.08
C SER A 103 -2.91 -20.19 3.78
N VAL A 104 -3.06 -18.88 3.87
CA VAL A 104 -3.19 -18.00 2.70
C VAL A 104 -1.84 -17.32 2.46
N PHE A 105 -1.28 -17.52 1.27
CA PHE A 105 -0.04 -16.86 0.84
C PHE A 105 -0.36 -15.61 0.03
N LEU A 106 0.27 -14.50 0.39
CA LEU A 106 0.17 -13.21 -0.31
C LEU A 106 1.53 -12.81 -0.84
N VAL A 107 1.56 -12.43 -2.11
CA VAL A 107 2.70 -11.71 -2.71
C VAL A 107 2.78 -10.31 -2.13
N LEU A 108 3.99 -9.85 -1.83
CA LEU A 108 4.26 -8.51 -1.33
C LEU A 108 5.07 -7.70 -2.35
N TYR A 109 4.89 -6.39 -2.34
CA TYR A 109 5.47 -5.49 -3.33
C TYR A 109 6.42 -4.49 -2.68
N PRO A 110 7.57 -4.18 -3.32
CA PRO A 110 8.54 -3.24 -2.77
C PRO A 110 8.02 -1.81 -2.89
N PRO A 111 8.02 -1.01 -1.82
CA PRO A 111 7.42 0.32 -1.80
C PRO A 111 8.02 1.24 -2.87
N ALA A 112 9.35 1.28 -2.98
CA ALA A 112 10.04 2.13 -3.95
C ALA A 112 9.60 1.89 -5.41
N ARG A 113 9.36 0.63 -5.81
CA ARG A 113 8.93 0.33 -7.18
C ARG A 113 7.47 0.70 -7.42
N ILE A 114 6.61 0.44 -6.44
CA ILE A 114 5.20 0.82 -6.52
C ILE A 114 5.05 2.35 -6.53
N THR A 115 5.82 3.07 -5.71
CA THR A 115 5.88 4.54 -5.76
C THR A 115 6.32 5.04 -7.13
N ALA A 116 7.38 4.47 -7.70
CA ALA A 116 7.84 4.86 -9.03
C ALA A 116 6.78 4.64 -10.13
N LEU A 117 6.00 3.55 -10.04
CA LEU A 117 4.89 3.29 -10.95
C LEU A 117 3.69 4.22 -10.71
N ALA A 118 3.38 4.55 -9.45
CA ALA A 118 2.32 5.49 -9.11
C ALA A 118 2.57 6.90 -9.68
N HIS A 119 3.85 7.29 -9.79
CA HIS A 119 4.26 8.53 -10.44
C HIS A 119 4.31 8.46 -11.98
N ARG A 120 4.01 7.29 -12.57
CA ARG A 120 4.09 7.02 -14.01
C ARG A 120 2.83 6.31 -14.52
N PRO A 121 1.64 6.95 -14.42
CA PRO A 121 0.39 6.33 -14.86
C PRO A 121 0.40 5.93 -16.34
N GLU A 122 1.18 6.62 -17.18
CA GLU A 122 1.37 6.30 -18.59
C GLU A 122 1.96 4.90 -18.83
N GLN A 123 2.77 4.40 -17.89
CA GLN A 123 3.34 3.05 -17.94
C GLN A 123 2.24 1.99 -17.76
N ILE A 124 1.28 2.25 -16.87
CA ILE A 124 0.12 1.37 -16.63
C ILE A 124 -0.77 1.36 -17.88
N GLU A 125 -1.03 2.52 -18.48
CA GLU A 125 -1.78 2.61 -19.73
C GLU A 125 -1.07 1.92 -20.90
N ALA A 126 0.25 2.03 -21.00
CA ALA A 126 1.03 1.30 -22.00
C ALA A 126 0.88 -0.22 -21.86
N TRP A 127 0.89 -0.73 -20.62
CA TRP A 127 0.65 -2.16 -20.37
C TRP A 127 -0.76 -2.59 -20.76
N ARG A 128 -1.79 -1.80 -20.44
CA ARG A 128 -3.18 -2.05 -20.85
C ARG A 128 -3.32 -2.11 -22.37
N ARG A 129 -2.69 -1.18 -23.11
CA ARG A 129 -2.68 -1.19 -24.58
C ARG A 129 -1.99 -2.43 -25.15
N ALA A 130 -0.83 -2.81 -24.60
CA ALA A 130 -0.12 -4.02 -25.02
C ALA A 130 -0.96 -5.30 -24.78
N ASP A 131 -1.68 -5.34 -23.65
CA ASP A 131 -2.57 -6.44 -23.32
C ASP A 131 -3.78 -6.53 -24.27
N ALA A 132 -4.31 -5.39 -24.72
CA ALA A 132 -5.39 -5.34 -25.70
C ALA A 132 -4.92 -5.78 -27.10
N ALA A 133 -3.72 -5.37 -27.53
CA ALA A 133 -3.14 -5.77 -28.81
C ALA A 133 -2.79 -7.27 -28.88
N SER A 134 -2.50 -7.88 -27.72
CA SER A 134 -2.18 -9.31 -27.61
C SER A 134 -3.42 -10.20 -27.39
N ALA A 135 -4.62 -9.61 -27.31
CA ALA A 135 -5.85 -10.38 -27.18
C ALA A 135 -6.17 -11.07 -28.53
N PRO A 136 -6.36 -12.40 -28.57
CA PRO A 136 -6.69 -13.10 -29.80
C PRO A 136 -8.09 -12.68 -30.25
N GLY A 137 -8.14 -11.77 -31.23
CA GLY A 137 -9.39 -11.18 -31.74
C GLY A 137 -9.25 -10.09 -32.80
N SER A 138 -8.02 -9.68 -33.16
CA SER A 138 -7.80 -8.72 -34.26
C SER A 138 -7.02 -9.38 -35.40
N ASN A 139 -7.62 -10.41 -36.01
CA ASN A 139 -7.15 -10.88 -37.30
C ASN A 139 -7.92 -10.12 -38.40
N ASN A 140 -7.18 -9.33 -39.17
CA ASN A 140 -7.59 -8.65 -40.39
C ASN A 140 -8.49 -9.53 -41.26
N ILE A 141 -9.70 -9.06 -41.57
CA ILE A 141 -10.35 -9.42 -42.84
C ILE A 141 -9.94 -8.35 -43.83
N SER A 142 -8.83 -8.61 -44.52
CA SER A 142 -8.49 -7.96 -45.78
C SER A 142 -8.41 -9.09 -46.79
N THR A 143 -9.47 -9.26 -47.58
CA THR A 143 -9.46 -10.13 -48.74
C THR A 143 -10.26 -9.45 -49.86
N ALA A 144 -9.52 -9.11 -50.91
CA ALA A 144 -9.89 -8.95 -52.33
C ALA A 144 -11.12 -8.10 -52.69
#